data_AF-A0A7Y4NF41-F1
#
_entry.id   AF-A0A7Y4NF41-F1
#
_cell.length_a   1.000
_cell.length_b   1.000
_cell.length_c   1.000
_cell.angle_alpha   90.00
_cell.angle_beta   90.00
_cell.angle_gamma   90.00
#
_symmetry.space_group_name_H-M   'P 1'
#
loop_
_entity.id
_entity.type
_entity.pdbx_description
1 polymer ?
#
loop_
_entity_poly.entity_id
_entity_poly.type
_entity_poly.pdbx_seq_one_letter_code
_entity_poly.pdbx_strand_id
1 'polypeptide(L)'
;MGFVDSETAGKARYAAYVAEQASARAATRAMASPLVRAIPPAVLALMQENHDADELEKQLAACAVQAEQLGNTRYFHGRPPTRQECAEVVETDRCGKPVTRAMQLGKQKHVLALQCAEQVLKALWPAPFSIEQRYRYYPNARMVETVSRKEEARLIAEGCTEELRGTLKPDLVLHGDRNLLKAALTLDFKFPCPDSNRPQWTRYGRSSPYADDLQGSVYEKALGGKALLISPAKGVSPQ
;
A
#
# COMPACT_ATOMS: atom_id res chain seq x y z
N MET A 1 -11.48 27.43 -50.58
CA MET A 1 -12.08 27.33 -49.25
C MET A 1 -12.91 26.05 -49.24
N GLY A 2 -12.42 24.97 -48.65
CA GLY A 2 -13.07 23.66 -48.73
C GLY A 2 -14.28 23.60 -47.80
N PHE A 3 -15.47 23.40 -48.37
CA PHE A 3 -16.67 23.09 -47.60
C PHE A 3 -16.58 21.65 -47.11
N VAL A 4 -16.55 21.47 -45.79
CA VAL A 4 -16.66 20.16 -45.16
C VAL A 4 -18.12 19.73 -45.26
N ASP A 5 -18.40 18.54 -45.79
CA ASP A 5 -19.78 18.07 -45.94
C ASP A 5 -20.44 17.83 -44.55
N SER A 6 -21.77 17.87 -44.51
CA SER A 6 -22.55 17.77 -43.27
C SER A 6 -22.37 16.45 -42.51
N GLU A 7 -22.09 15.35 -43.19
CA GLU A 7 -21.79 14.04 -42.60
C GLU A 7 -20.43 14.08 -41.91
N THR A 8 -19.42 14.65 -42.56
CA THR A 8 -18.08 14.82 -41.97
C THR A 8 -18.11 15.75 -40.75
N ALA A 9 -18.85 16.86 -40.82
CA ALA A 9 -19.07 17.74 -39.67
C ALA A 9 -19.84 17.05 -38.52
N GLY A 10 -20.82 16.21 -38.86
CA GLY A 10 -21.57 15.40 -37.88
C GLY A 10 -20.69 14.39 -37.15
N LYS A 11 -19.85 13.65 -37.88
CA LYS A 11 -18.88 12.70 -37.31
C LYS A 11 -17.86 13.39 -36.40
N ALA A 12 -17.35 14.55 -36.80
CA ALA A 12 -16.42 15.33 -35.98
C ALA A 12 -17.05 15.80 -34.66
N ARG A 13 -18.30 16.28 -34.69
CA ARG A 13 -19.04 16.68 -33.49
C ARG A 13 -19.34 15.49 -32.57
N TYR A 14 -19.72 14.35 -33.14
CA TYR A 14 -19.96 13.14 -32.37
C TYR A 14 -18.68 12.63 -31.70
N ALA A 15 -17.55 12.62 -32.43
CA ALA A 15 -16.25 12.25 -31.88
C ALA A 15 -15.82 13.19 -30.74
N ALA A 16 -16.01 14.50 -30.90
CA ALA A 16 -15.73 15.49 -29.86
C ALA A 16 -16.61 15.27 -28.61
N TYR A 17 -17.91 15.01 -28.80
CA TYR A 17 -18.83 14.70 -27.71
C TYR A 17 -18.46 13.42 -26.95
N VAL A 18 -18.09 12.35 -27.68
CA VAL A 18 -17.63 11.10 -27.07
C VAL A 18 -16.32 11.32 -26.29
N ALA A 19 -15.39 12.11 -26.83
CA ALA A 19 -14.15 12.46 -26.15
C ALA A 19 -14.39 13.29 -24.88
N GLU A 20 -15.34 14.23 -24.93
CA GLU A 20 -15.74 15.04 -23.78
C GLU A 20 -16.37 14.18 -22.67
N GLN A 21 -17.29 13.26 -23.04
CA GLN A 21 -17.86 12.31 -22.08
C GLN A 21 -16.82 11.37 -21.47
N ALA A 22 -15.88 10.87 -22.27
CA ALA A 22 -14.79 10.03 -21.78
C ALA A 22 -13.90 10.79 -20.79
N SER A 23 -13.58 12.05 -21.10
CA SER A 23 -12.81 12.95 -20.23
C SER A 23 -13.54 13.24 -18.91
N ALA A 24 -14.85 13.51 -18.98
CA ALA A 24 -15.67 13.74 -17.80
C ALA A 24 -15.74 12.50 -16.89
N ARG A 25 -15.92 11.30 -17.46
CA ARG A 25 -15.90 10.04 -16.71
C ARG A 25 -14.54 9.77 -16.07
N ALA A 26 -13.43 10.00 -16.79
CA ALA A 26 -12.09 9.86 -16.26
C ALA A 26 -11.84 10.84 -15.10
N ALA A 27 -12.32 12.08 -15.21
CA ALA A 27 -12.26 13.07 -14.13
C ALA A 27 -13.09 12.66 -12.92
N THR A 28 -14.33 12.16 -13.09
CA THR A 28 -15.15 11.65 -11.99
C THR A 28 -14.50 10.44 -11.30
N ARG A 29 -13.90 9.53 -12.07
CA ARG A 29 -13.17 8.35 -11.56
C ARG A 29 -11.96 8.76 -10.71
N ALA A 30 -11.14 9.66 -11.24
CA ALA A 30 -10.02 10.24 -10.51
C ALA A 30 -10.47 11.06 -9.28
N MET A 31 -11.72 11.52 -9.22
CA MET A 31 -12.27 12.15 -8.01
C MET A 31 -12.72 11.15 -6.94
N ALA A 32 -13.01 9.90 -7.30
CA ALA A 32 -13.55 8.90 -6.38
C ALA A 32 -12.48 7.95 -5.84
N SER A 33 -11.47 7.60 -6.64
CA SER A 33 -10.43 6.62 -6.28
C SER A 33 -9.19 7.29 -5.67
N PRO A 34 -8.85 7.02 -4.39
CA PRO A 34 -7.60 7.44 -3.79
C PRO A 34 -6.37 6.88 -4.52
N LEU A 35 -6.46 5.66 -5.05
CA LEU A 35 -5.37 5.02 -5.79
C LEU A 35 -5.07 5.76 -7.09
N VAL A 36 -6.10 6.05 -7.91
CA VAL A 36 -5.95 6.75 -9.20
C VAL A 36 -5.34 8.14 -9.01
N ARG A 37 -5.70 8.84 -7.94
CA ARG A 37 -5.10 10.16 -7.59
C ARG A 37 -3.61 10.08 -7.26
N ALA A 38 -3.19 8.96 -6.71
CA ALA A 38 -1.84 8.76 -6.18
C ALA A 38 -0.88 8.21 -7.24
N ILE A 39 -1.38 7.48 -8.25
CA ILE A 39 -0.58 6.91 -9.32
C ILE A 39 -0.07 8.02 -10.25
N PRO A 40 1.24 8.05 -10.60
CA PRO A 40 1.76 8.99 -11.59
C PRO A 40 1.08 8.84 -12.96
N PRO A 41 0.79 9.93 -13.69
CA PRO A 41 0.06 9.87 -14.97
C PRO A 41 0.66 8.92 -16.01
N ALA A 42 2.00 8.84 -16.09
CA ALA A 42 2.68 7.94 -17.02
C ALA A 42 2.41 6.46 -16.71
N VAL A 43 2.32 6.09 -15.43
CA VAL A 43 1.98 4.73 -15.01
C VAL A 43 0.49 4.45 -15.24
N LEU A 44 -0.36 5.43 -14.94
CA LEU A 44 -1.80 5.31 -15.18
C LEU A 44 -2.12 5.11 -16.67
N ALA A 45 -1.38 5.76 -17.57
CA ALA A 45 -1.52 5.56 -19.01
C ALA A 45 -1.19 4.12 -19.43
N LEU A 46 -0.12 3.52 -18.88
CA LEU A 46 0.21 2.10 -19.13
C LEU A 46 -0.86 1.15 -18.61
N MET A 47 -1.54 1.52 -17.53
CA MET A 47 -2.68 0.76 -17.04
C MET A 47 -3.84 0.82 -18.03
N GLN A 48 -4.23 2.00 -18.52
CA GLN A 48 -5.38 2.16 -19.42
C GLN A 48 -5.34 1.30 -20.70
N GLU A 49 -4.16 0.84 -21.12
CA GLU A 49 -4.00 -0.06 -22.27
C GLU A 49 -4.42 -1.51 -21.98
N ASN A 50 -4.21 -2.03 -20.76
CA ASN A 50 -4.39 -3.47 -20.44
C ASN A 50 -4.89 -3.79 -19.01
N HIS A 51 -5.01 -2.80 -18.13
CA HIS A 51 -5.24 -2.95 -16.70
C HIS A 51 -6.13 -1.83 -16.12
N ASP A 52 -7.12 -2.17 -15.30
CA ASP A 52 -8.00 -1.17 -14.70
C ASP A 52 -7.54 -0.79 -13.28
N ALA A 53 -7.22 0.49 -13.07
CA ALA A 53 -6.78 1.02 -11.77
C ALA A 53 -7.85 0.98 -10.67
N ASP A 54 -9.15 1.08 -10.98
CA ASP A 54 -10.18 0.90 -9.96
C ASP A 54 -10.32 -0.57 -9.61
N GLU A 55 -10.16 -1.47 -10.58
CA GLU A 55 -10.19 -2.91 -10.30
C GLU A 55 -9.00 -3.30 -9.43
N LEU A 56 -7.82 -2.71 -9.67
CA LEU A 56 -6.67 -2.85 -8.78
C LEU A 56 -6.99 -2.37 -7.35
N GLU A 57 -7.56 -1.17 -7.20
CA GLU A 57 -7.95 -0.63 -5.88
C GLU A 57 -8.93 -1.56 -5.15
N LYS A 58 -9.97 -1.99 -5.87
CA LYS A 58 -11.03 -2.86 -5.35
C LYS A 58 -10.48 -4.23 -4.94
N GLN A 59 -9.63 -4.85 -5.76
CA GLN A 59 -9.06 -6.16 -5.44
C GLN A 59 -8.07 -6.09 -4.27
N LEU A 60 -7.24 -5.04 -4.19
CA LEU A 60 -6.36 -4.84 -3.03
C LEU A 60 -7.16 -4.61 -1.73
N ALA A 61 -8.25 -3.84 -1.78
CA ALA A 61 -9.16 -3.69 -0.65
C ALA A 61 -9.82 -5.03 -0.26
N ALA A 62 -10.22 -5.83 -1.25
CA ALA A 62 -10.78 -7.17 -1.02
C ALA A 62 -9.76 -8.12 -0.35
N CYS A 63 -8.47 -8.03 -0.70
CA CYS A 63 -7.41 -8.77 -0.02
C CYS A 63 -7.35 -8.44 1.48
N ALA A 64 -7.50 -7.17 1.86
CA ALA A 64 -7.54 -6.78 3.28
C ALA A 64 -8.78 -7.36 3.98
N VAL A 65 -9.95 -7.28 3.35
CA VAL A 65 -11.20 -7.86 3.91
C VAL A 65 -11.07 -9.37 4.10
N GLN A 66 -10.57 -10.08 3.10
CA GLN A 66 -10.37 -11.53 3.18
C GLN A 66 -9.37 -11.91 4.27
N ALA A 67 -8.25 -11.18 4.38
CA ALA A 67 -7.26 -11.41 5.42
C ALA A 67 -7.84 -11.19 6.83
N GLU A 68 -8.64 -10.15 7.02
CA GLU A 68 -9.34 -9.87 8.29
C GLU A 68 -10.28 -11.01 8.68
N GLN A 69 -11.12 -11.46 7.75
CA GLN A 69 -12.07 -12.55 7.95
C GLN A 69 -11.35 -13.86 8.31
N LEU A 70 -10.41 -14.30 7.46
CA LEU A 70 -9.65 -15.54 7.67
C LEU A 70 -8.82 -15.50 8.97
N GLY A 71 -8.21 -14.35 9.27
CA GLY A 71 -7.45 -14.14 10.50
C GLY A 71 -8.32 -14.27 11.75
N ASN A 72 -9.55 -13.73 11.72
CA ASN A 72 -10.46 -13.79 12.86
C ASN A 72 -11.18 -15.15 12.99
N THR A 73 -11.44 -15.87 11.90
CA THR A 73 -12.10 -17.18 11.93
C THR A 73 -11.38 -18.17 12.84
N ARG A 74 -10.04 -18.16 12.83
CA ARG A 74 -9.23 -19.12 13.59
C ARG A 74 -9.35 -18.99 15.12
N TYR A 75 -9.57 -17.78 15.63
CA TYR A 75 -9.51 -17.49 17.08
C TYR A 75 -10.82 -16.96 17.66
N PHE A 76 -11.67 -16.37 16.81
CA PHE A 76 -12.87 -15.65 17.24
C PHE A 76 -14.12 -16.08 16.47
N HIS A 77 -14.11 -17.24 15.80
CA HIS A 77 -15.28 -17.73 15.04
C HIS A 77 -15.84 -16.70 14.04
N GLY A 78 -14.96 -15.86 13.48
CA GLY A 78 -15.30 -14.86 12.47
C GLY A 78 -15.75 -13.51 13.01
N ARG A 79 -15.91 -13.34 14.33
CA ARG A 79 -16.19 -12.02 14.92
C ARG A 79 -14.90 -11.18 15.06
N PRO A 80 -14.99 -9.84 15.04
CA PRO A 80 -13.89 -8.99 15.46
C PRO A 80 -13.51 -9.21 16.93
N PRO A 81 -12.20 -9.20 17.27
CA PRO A 81 -11.76 -9.27 18.66
C PRO A 81 -12.16 -8.01 19.43
N THR A 82 -12.42 -8.16 20.73
CA THR A 82 -12.67 -7.04 21.65
C THR A 82 -11.36 -6.34 22.03
N ARG A 83 -11.46 -5.13 22.61
CA ARG A 83 -10.29 -4.39 23.09
C ARG A 83 -9.47 -5.16 24.13
N GLN A 84 -10.13 -5.89 25.03
CA GLN A 84 -9.46 -6.71 26.04
C GLN A 84 -8.70 -7.88 25.40
N GLU A 85 -9.34 -8.58 24.46
CA GLU A 85 -8.70 -9.69 23.73
C GLU A 85 -7.51 -9.20 22.91
N CYS A 86 -7.61 -8.04 22.24
CA CYS A 86 -6.50 -7.45 21.50
C CYS A 86 -5.29 -7.11 22.39
N ALA A 87 -5.53 -6.69 23.64
CA ALA A 87 -4.51 -6.28 24.60
C ALA A 87 -3.88 -7.45 25.38
N GLU A 88 -4.47 -8.65 25.30
CA GLU A 88 -3.95 -9.86 25.93
C GLU A 88 -2.49 -10.09 25.52
N VAL A 89 -1.59 -10.29 26.48
CA VAL A 89 -0.21 -10.72 26.23
C VAL A 89 -0.23 -12.23 26.02
N VAL A 90 0.20 -12.67 24.84
CA VAL A 90 0.08 -14.08 24.40
C VAL A 90 1.42 -14.80 24.41
N GLU A 91 2.51 -14.04 24.40
CA GLU A 91 3.89 -14.51 24.38
C GLU A 91 4.80 -13.37 24.83
N THR A 92 6.04 -13.70 25.20
CA THR A 92 7.13 -12.74 25.35
C THR A 92 8.18 -13.06 24.28
N ASP A 93 8.61 -12.05 23.53
CA ASP A 93 9.63 -12.26 22.50
C ASP A 93 11.02 -12.58 23.11
N ARG A 94 11.98 -12.95 22.25
CA ARG A 94 13.35 -13.29 22.67
C ARG A 94 14.08 -12.14 23.38
N CYS A 95 13.60 -10.90 23.22
CA CYS A 95 14.15 -9.70 23.84
C CYS A 95 13.40 -9.31 25.12
N GLY A 96 12.51 -10.17 25.62
CA GLY A 96 11.74 -9.91 26.84
C GLY A 96 10.56 -8.96 26.64
N LYS A 97 10.21 -8.57 25.40
CA LYS A 97 9.09 -7.67 25.14
C LYS A 97 7.78 -8.44 25.02
N PRO A 98 6.70 -7.96 25.65
CA PRO A 98 5.40 -8.61 25.55
C PRO A 98 4.88 -8.55 24.11
N VAL A 99 4.42 -9.69 23.60
CA VAL A 99 3.71 -9.82 22.33
C VAL A 99 2.23 -9.88 22.65
N THR A 100 1.47 -8.89 22.17
CA THR A 100 0.02 -8.87 22.35
C THR A 100 -0.69 -9.69 21.28
N ARG A 101 -1.93 -10.10 21.55
CA ARG A 101 -2.81 -10.74 20.58
C ARG A 101 -2.99 -9.88 19.33
N ALA A 102 -3.13 -8.56 19.48
CA ALA A 102 -3.20 -7.65 18.35
C ALA A 102 -1.96 -7.74 17.44
N MET A 103 -0.76 -7.83 18.01
CA MET A 103 0.48 -8.00 17.25
C MET A 103 0.52 -9.34 16.52
N GLN A 104 0.10 -10.43 17.19
CA GLN A 104 0.04 -11.76 16.59
C GLN A 104 -0.94 -11.82 15.41
N LEU A 105 -2.17 -11.32 15.61
CA LEU A 105 -3.20 -11.28 14.57
C LEU A 105 -2.78 -10.37 13.41
N GLY A 106 -2.20 -9.20 13.71
CA GLY A 106 -1.67 -8.29 12.70
C GLY A 106 -0.67 -9.01 11.78
N LYS A 107 0.34 -9.66 12.35
CA LYS A 107 1.33 -10.44 11.57
C LYS A 107 0.67 -11.50 10.68
N GLN A 108 -0.27 -12.28 11.22
CA GLN A 108 -0.98 -13.30 10.45
C GLN A 108 -1.78 -12.70 9.28
N LYS A 109 -2.51 -11.60 9.54
CA LYS A 109 -3.34 -10.92 8.53
C LYS A 109 -2.49 -10.28 7.44
N HIS A 110 -1.33 -9.69 7.79
CA HIS A 110 -0.37 -9.21 6.79
C HIS A 110 0.09 -10.32 5.85
N VAL A 111 0.45 -11.50 6.37
CA VAL A 111 0.86 -12.64 5.53
C VAL A 111 -0.25 -13.01 4.53
N LEU A 112 -1.50 -13.12 4.99
CA LEU A 112 -2.64 -13.45 4.14
C LEU A 112 -2.92 -12.36 3.09
N ALA A 113 -2.87 -11.10 3.48
CA ALA A 113 -3.13 -9.96 2.59
C ALA A 113 -2.05 -9.84 1.51
N LEU A 114 -0.79 -10.01 1.88
CA LEU A 114 0.34 -9.95 0.94
C LEU A 114 0.30 -11.08 -0.09
N GLN A 115 -0.08 -12.30 0.31
CA GLN A 115 -0.27 -13.42 -0.63
C GLN A 115 -1.35 -13.12 -1.67
N CYS A 116 -2.49 -12.56 -1.25
CA CYS A 116 -3.55 -12.13 -2.16
C CYS A 116 -3.08 -10.97 -3.04
N ALA A 117 -2.48 -9.93 -2.44
CA ALA A 117 -2.02 -8.74 -3.16
C ALA A 117 -0.97 -9.07 -4.22
N GLU A 118 -0.08 -10.03 -3.97
CA GLU A 118 0.88 -10.49 -4.98
C GLU A 118 0.20 -10.98 -6.26
N GLN A 119 -0.88 -11.75 -6.13
CA GLN A 119 -1.64 -12.26 -7.29
C GLN A 119 -2.31 -11.13 -8.05
N VAL A 120 -2.95 -10.21 -7.31
CA VAL A 120 -3.59 -9.01 -7.88
C VAL A 120 -2.57 -8.16 -8.65
N LEU A 121 -1.41 -7.89 -8.05
CA LEU A 121 -0.37 -7.05 -8.65
C LEU A 121 0.25 -7.71 -9.89
N LYS A 122 0.48 -9.02 -9.88
CA LYS A 122 0.94 -9.75 -11.08
C LYS A 122 -0.03 -9.62 -12.26
N ALA A 123 -1.33 -9.51 -11.98
CA ALA A 123 -2.36 -9.41 -13.00
C ALA A 123 -2.64 -7.97 -13.47
N LEU A 124 -2.52 -6.99 -12.57
CA LEU A 124 -3.05 -5.63 -12.79
C LEU A 124 -2.02 -4.52 -12.72
N TRP A 125 -0.83 -4.74 -12.16
CA TRP A 125 0.21 -3.71 -12.10
C TRP A 125 1.19 -3.87 -13.28
N PRO A 126 1.41 -2.83 -14.11
CA PRO A 126 2.13 -2.96 -15.39
C PRO A 126 3.66 -2.96 -15.26
N ALA A 127 4.19 -2.80 -14.04
CA ALA A 127 5.61 -2.60 -13.79
C ALA A 127 6.12 -3.49 -12.64
N PRO A 128 7.42 -3.51 -12.34
CA PRO A 128 7.91 -4.21 -11.16
C PRO A 128 7.26 -3.73 -9.87
N PHE A 129 7.16 -4.61 -8.89
CA PHE A 129 6.76 -4.29 -7.53
C PHE A 129 7.62 -5.08 -6.54
N SER A 130 7.74 -4.56 -5.33
CA SER A 130 8.46 -5.17 -4.23
C SER A 130 7.49 -5.46 -3.10
N ILE A 131 7.53 -6.68 -2.57
CA ILE A 131 6.78 -7.08 -1.36
C ILE A 131 7.75 -7.08 -0.20
N GLU A 132 7.42 -6.36 0.87
CA GLU A 132 8.18 -6.34 2.12
C GLU A 132 9.69 -6.08 1.93
N GLN A 133 10.07 -5.34 0.88
CA GLN A 133 11.46 -4.97 0.65
C GLN A 133 11.88 -3.98 1.74
N ARG A 134 12.99 -4.30 2.41
CA ARG A 134 13.56 -3.43 3.41
C ARG A 134 14.52 -2.43 2.78
N TYR A 135 14.45 -1.19 3.22
CA TYR A 135 15.29 -0.10 2.75
C TYR A 135 16.02 0.55 3.91
N ARG A 136 17.22 1.05 3.65
CA ARG A 136 17.90 1.98 4.55
C ARG A 136 17.87 3.34 3.91
N TYR A 137 17.32 4.31 4.64
CA TYR A 137 17.19 5.68 4.18
C TYR A 137 18.13 6.58 4.97
N TYR A 138 18.94 7.35 4.25
CA TYR A 138 19.90 8.32 4.78
C TYR A 138 19.38 9.73 4.49
N PRO A 139 18.66 10.38 5.43
CA PRO A 139 17.94 11.62 5.16
C PRO A 139 18.86 12.77 4.75
N ASN A 140 20.04 12.87 5.39
CA ASN A 140 21.01 13.94 5.14
C ASN A 140 21.62 13.85 3.74
N ALA A 141 21.88 12.64 3.27
CA ALA A 141 22.43 12.39 1.93
C ALA A 141 21.34 12.25 0.85
N ARG A 142 20.05 12.20 1.26
CA ARG A 142 18.90 11.87 0.40
C ARG A 142 19.12 10.60 -0.42
N MET A 143 19.75 9.61 0.21
CA MET A 143 20.10 8.34 -0.41
C MET A 143 19.26 7.23 0.20
N VAL A 144 18.83 6.29 -0.62
CA VAL A 144 18.16 5.06 -0.20
C VAL A 144 18.88 3.87 -0.80
N GLU A 145 19.02 2.81 -0.01
CA GLU A 145 19.56 1.53 -0.46
C GLU A 145 18.64 0.39 -0.04
N THR A 146 18.75 -0.74 -0.73
CA THR A 146 18.04 -1.97 -0.33
C THR A 146 18.84 -2.72 0.73
N VAL A 147 18.13 -3.26 1.72
CA VAL A 147 18.67 -4.31 2.58
C VAL A 147 18.23 -5.65 1.98
N SER A 148 19.18 -6.46 1.54
CA SER A 148 18.88 -7.76 0.94
C SER A 148 18.17 -8.69 1.94
N ARG A 149 17.36 -9.63 1.44
CA ARG A 149 16.70 -10.64 2.30
C ARG A 149 17.69 -11.45 3.14
N LYS A 150 18.86 -11.78 2.57
CA LYS A 150 19.94 -12.49 3.26
C LYS A 150 20.49 -11.64 4.42
N GLU A 151 20.72 -10.36 4.17
CA GLU A 151 21.21 -9.43 5.19
C GLU A 151 20.17 -9.19 6.27
N GLU A 152 18.90 -8.98 5.90
CA GLU A 152 17.79 -8.88 6.86
C GLU A 152 17.72 -10.13 7.76
N ALA A 153 17.76 -11.33 7.17
CA ALA A 153 17.72 -12.59 7.93
C ALA A 153 18.93 -12.75 8.85
N ARG A 154 20.13 -12.38 8.39
CA ARG A 154 21.36 -12.39 9.19
C ARG A 154 21.23 -11.47 10.41
N LEU A 155 20.83 -10.21 10.20
CA LEU A 155 20.65 -9.23 11.27
C LEU A 155 19.59 -9.67 12.29
N ILE A 156 18.48 -10.25 11.82
CA ILE A 156 17.44 -10.82 12.72
C ILE A 156 18.00 -11.99 13.54
N ALA A 157 18.82 -12.85 12.94
CA ALA A 157 19.40 -14.01 13.60
C ALA A 157 20.44 -13.64 14.67
N GLU A 158 21.20 -12.55 14.45
CA GLU A 158 22.19 -12.02 15.39
C GLU A 158 21.56 -11.38 16.66
N GLY A 159 20.26 -11.07 16.61
CA GLY A 159 19.45 -10.66 17.76
C GLY A 159 19.48 -9.16 18.06
N CYS A 160 18.46 -8.67 18.79
CA CYS A 160 18.36 -7.29 19.30
C CYS A 160 18.77 -6.20 18.30
N THR A 161 18.10 -6.19 17.15
CA THR A 161 18.49 -5.57 15.87
C THR A 161 18.59 -4.03 15.87
N GLU A 162 19.56 -3.46 16.58
CA GLU A 162 19.90 -2.03 16.49
C GLU A 162 20.33 -1.65 15.06
N GLU A 163 20.92 -2.56 14.30
CA GLU A 163 21.32 -2.38 12.89
C GLU A 163 20.13 -2.28 11.92
N LEU A 164 18.95 -2.80 12.33
CA LEU A 164 17.70 -2.61 11.61
C LEU A 164 16.95 -1.35 12.06
N ARG A 165 17.43 -0.67 13.12
CA ARG A 165 16.83 0.58 13.59
C ARG A 165 16.92 1.63 12.49
N GLY A 166 15.80 2.31 12.25
CA GLY A 166 15.72 3.29 11.16
C GLY A 166 15.65 2.68 9.76
N THR A 167 15.60 1.36 9.59
CA THR A 167 15.24 0.78 8.29
C THR A 167 13.73 0.86 8.07
N LEU A 168 13.35 0.99 6.80
CA LEU A 168 11.98 1.08 6.34
C LEU A 168 11.58 -0.26 5.74
N LYS A 169 10.38 -0.76 6.05
CA LYS A 169 9.82 -1.95 5.42
C LYS A 169 8.34 -1.74 5.15
N PRO A 170 7.98 -1.08 4.03
CA PRO A 170 6.60 -1.04 3.58
C PRO A 170 6.13 -2.44 3.18
N ASP A 171 4.82 -2.68 3.25
CA ASP A 171 4.26 -3.95 2.76
C ASP A 171 4.44 -4.12 1.26
N LEU A 172 4.15 -3.07 0.49
CA LEU A 172 4.25 -3.07 -0.97
C LEU A 172 4.88 -1.76 -1.45
N VAL A 173 5.81 -1.88 -2.39
CA VAL A 173 6.32 -0.75 -3.18
C VAL A 173 6.04 -1.04 -4.65
N LEU A 174 5.21 -0.22 -5.26
CA LEU A 174 4.89 -0.31 -6.67
C LEU A 174 5.80 0.63 -7.44
N HIS A 175 6.56 0.10 -8.41
CA HIS A 175 7.49 0.90 -9.20
C HIS A 175 6.81 1.34 -10.51
N GLY A 176 7.25 2.48 -11.05
CA GLY A 176 6.80 2.94 -12.39
C GLY A 176 7.71 2.47 -13.52
N ASP A 177 8.91 2.01 -13.18
CA ASP A 177 9.95 1.57 -14.11
C ASP A 177 10.88 0.54 -13.40
N ARG A 178 12.08 0.32 -13.93
CA ARG A 178 13.06 -0.62 -13.37
C ARG A 178 13.90 -0.04 -12.22
N ASN A 179 13.67 1.21 -11.81
CA ASN A 179 14.34 1.80 -10.66
C ASN A 179 13.64 1.39 -9.34
N LEU A 180 14.10 0.27 -8.76
CA LEU A 180 13.52 -0.30 -7.55
C LEU A 180 13.76 0.52 -6.25
N LEU A 181 14.52 1.61 -6.35
CA LEU A 181 14.74 2.57 -5.27
C LEU A 181 13.74 3.73 -5.29
N LYS A 182 12.86 3.78 -6.29
CA LYS A 182 11.82 4.80 -6.43
C LYS A 182 10.44 4.17 -6.49
N ALA A 183 9.53 4.67 -5.68
CA ALA A 183 8.13 4.28 -5.69
C ALA A 183 7.36 5.16 -6.68
N ALA A 184 6.48 4.54 -7.48
CA ALA A 184 5.30 5.21 -8.00
C ALA A 184 4.25 5.34 -6.88
N LEU A 185 4.08 4.27 -6.11
CA LEU A 185 3.14 4.19 -5.00
C LEU A 185 3.68 3.25 -3.92
N THR A 186 3.54 3.62 -2.65
CA THR A 186 3.80 2.74 -1.51
C THR A 186 2.47 2.39 -0.86
N LEU A 187 2.24 1.12 -0.55
CA LEU A 187 1.01 0.65 0.09
C LEU A 187 1.35 -0.11 1.37
N ASP A 188 0.58 0.14 2.42
CA ASP A 188 0.75 -0.51 3.72
C ASP A 188 -0.62 -0.98 4.25
N PHE A 189 -0.76 -2.29 4.49
CA PHE A 189 -1.95 -2.85 5.06
C PHE A 189 -2.03 -2.51 6.55
N LYS A 190 -3.23 -2.17 7.03
CA LYS A 190 -3.49 -1.94 8.46
C LYS A 190 -4.70 -2.75 8.89
N PHE A 191 -4.50 -3.52 9.96
CA PHE A 191 -5.52 -4.33 10.61
C PHE A 191 -5.73 -3.85 12.06
N PRO A 192 -6.55 -2.81 12.27
CA PRO A 192 -6.84 -2.31 13.61
C PRO A 192 -7.48 -3.40 14.49
N CYS A 193 -7.11 -3.44 15.76
CA CYS A 193 -7.64 -4.36 16.75
C CYS A 193 -8.00 -3.57 18.02
N PRO A 194 -9.29 -3.45 18.41
CA PRO A 194 -10.48 -3.97 17.74
C PRO A 194 -10.80 -3.22 16.43
N ASP A 195 -11.77 -3.70 15.67
CA ASP A 195 -12.26 -3.10 14.41
C ASP A 195 -12.80 -1.66 14.54
N SER A 196 -13.26 -1.28 15.73
CA SER A 196 -13.63 0.10 16.06
C SER A 196 -12.47 1.09 16.06
N ASN A 197 -11.22 0.61 16.09
CA ASN A 197 -10.06 1.48 15.94
C ASN A 197 -9.92 1.91 14.47
N ARG A 198 -9.51 3.16 14.25
CA ARG A 198 -9.20 3.63 12.91
C ARG A 198 -7.84 3.05 12.47
N PRO A 199 -7.67 2.68 11.18
CA PRO A 199 -6.34 2.55 10.63
C PRO A 199 -5.62 3.90 10.77
N GLN A 200 -4.29 3.86 10.85
CA GLN A 200 -3.45 5.07 10.96
C GLN A 200 -2.00 4.70 10.67
N TRP A 201 -1.23 5.66 10.17
CA TRP A 201 0.22 5.55 10.14
C TRP A 201 0.78 5.57 11.55
N THR A 202 1.78 4.73 11.81
CA THR A 202 2.53 4.78 13.06
C THR A 202 3.29 6.09 13.14
N ARG A 203 3.12 6.85 14.22
CA ARG A 203 4.03 7.94 14.58
C ARG A 203 5.28 7.35 15.23
N TYR A 204 6.44 7.68 14.71
CA TYR A 204 7.70 7.21 15.28
C TYR A 204 7.97 7.87 16.64
N GLY A 205 8.33 7.06 17.64
CA GLY A 205 8.69 7.55 18.97
C GLY A 205 10.03 8.29 18.99
N ARG A 206 10.31 8.99 20.09
CA ARG A 206 11.50 9.85 20.28
C ARG A 206 12.85 9.13 20.10
N SER A 207 12.88 7.83 20.29
CA SER A 207 14.07 7.01 20.09
C SER A 207 14.34 6.67 18.62
N SER A 208 13.38 6.90 17.72
CA SER A 208 13.56 6.66 16.29
C SER A 208 14.42 7.76 15.65
N PRO A 209 15.24 7.44 14.62
CA PRO A 209 15.86 8.48 13.77
C PRO A 209 14.84 9.32 12.99
N TYR A 210 13.57 8.89 12.99
CA TYR A 210 12.44 9.61 12.37
C TYR A 210 11.48 10.14 13.43
N ALA A 211 11.97 10.52 14.61
CA ALA A 211 11.14 10.97 15.73
C ALA A 211 10.05 11.96 15.28
N ASP A 212 8.83 11.72 15.77
CA ASP A 212 7.63 12.52 15.53
C ASP A 212 7.08 12.50 14.08
N ASP A 213 7.81 11.98 13.10
CA ASP A 213 7.29 11.74 11.75
C ASP A 213 6.29 10.58 11.72
N LEU A 214 5.34 10.65 10.78
CA LEU A 214 4.48 9.52 10.43
C LEU A 214 5.21 8.57 9.49
N GLN A 215 5.00 7.27 9.69
CA GLN A 215 5.57 6.20 8.85
C GLN A 215 5.37 6.46 7.35
N GLY A 216 4.16 6.80 6.92
CA GLY A 216 3.86 7.11 5.52
C GLY A 216 4.66 8.29 4.99
N SER A 217 4.80 9.36 5.77
CA SER A 217 5.62 10.52 5.39
C SER A 217 7.09 10.17 5.21
N VAL A 218 7.62 9.26 6.02
CA VAL A 218 9.01 8.78 5.86
C VAL A 218 9.15 7.94 4.59
N TYR A 219 8.16 7.10 4.25
CA TYR A 219 8.15 6.38 2.98
C TYR A 219 8.15 7.34 1.79
N GLU A 220 7.29 8.36 1.78
CA GLU A 220 7.25 9.37 0.71
C GLU A 220 8.59 10.13 0.59
N LYS A 221 9.20 10.52 1.72
CA LYS A 221 10.52 11.19 1.73
C LYS A 221 11.63 10.28 1.18
N ALA A 222 11.59 8.99 1.51
CA ALA A 222 12.66 8.05 1.18
C ALA A 222 12.57 7.49 -0.25
N LEU A 223 11.37 7.13 -0.68
CA LEU A 223 11.13 6.40 -1.94
C LEU A 223 10.46 7.29 -3.01
N GLY A 224 10.00 8.49 -2.64
CA GLY A 224 9.11 9.29 -3.47
C GLY A 224 7.71 8.68 -3.51
N GLY A 225 6.95 9.00 -4.56
CA GLY A 225 5.57 8.54 -4.73
C GLY A 225 4.66 8.98 -3.58
N LYS A 226 3.41 8.53 -3.62
CA LYS A 226 2.49 8.65 -2.48
C LYS A 226 2.52 7.39 -1.64
N ALA A 227 2.22 7.53 -0.35
CA ALA A 227 2.00 6.40 0.55
C ALA A 227 0.52 6.31 0.91
N LEU A 228 -0.11 5.15 0.72
CA LEU A 228 -1.50 4.89 1.07
C LEU A 228 -1.61 3.71 2.03
N LEU A 229 -2.61 3.76 2.90
CA LEU A 229 -3.06 2.65 3.73
C LEU A 229 -4.11 1.82 3.01
N ILE A 230 -4.11 0.52 3.27
CA ILE A 230 -5.19 -0.38 2.89
C ILE A 230 -5.74 -1.04 4.15
N SER A 231 -7.04 -0.98 4.37
CA SER A 231 -7.65 -1.60 5.54
C SER A 231 -8.99 -2.24 5.19
N PRO A 232 -9.43 -3.26 5.97
CA PRO A 232 -10.69 -3.95 5.71
C PRO A 232 -11.90 -3.01 5.71
N ALA A 233 -11.94 -2.04 6.64
CA ALA A 233 -13.11 -1.18 6.85
C ALA A 233 -13.11 0.10 5.99
N LYS A 234 -11.94 0.55 5.50
CA LYS A 234 -11.81 1.81 4.75
C LYS A 234 -11.34 1.62 3.31
N GLY A 235 -10.96 0.41 2.91
CA GLY A 235 -10.33 0.18 1.61
C GLY A 235 -9.00 0.91 1.52
N VAL A 236 -8.68 1.42 0.33
CA VAL A 236 -7.48 2.22 0.05
C VAL A 236 -7.71 3.68 0.46
N SER A 237 -6.79 4.27 1.20
CA SER A 237 -6.89 5.66 1.65
C SER A 237 -5.52 6.26 1.92
N PRO A 238 -5.32 7.57 1.76
CA PRO A 238 -4.02 8.20 2.05
C PRO A 238 -3.71 8.25 3.56
N GLN A 239 -4.78 8.40 4.35
CA GLN A 239 -4.86 8.74 5.77
C GLN A 239 -3.75 9.64 6.30
#